data_AF-A0A6J8DKD1-F1
#
_entry.id   AF-A0A6J8DKD1-F1
#
_cell.length_a   1.000
_cell.length_b   1.000
_cell.length_c   1.000
_cell.angle_alpha   90.00
_cell.angle_beta   90.00
_cell.angle_gamma   90.00
#
_symmetry.space_group_name_H-M   'P 1'
#
loop_
_entity.id
_entity.type
_entity.pdbx_description
1 polymer ?
#
loop_
_entity_poly.entity_id
_entity_poly.type
_entity_poly.pdbx_seq_one_letter_code
_entity_poly.pdbx_strand_id
1 'polypeptide(L)'
;MNITTEEEKAMRELLYDTSIVIRPSDKSSGVVIMNTEDYKLEVEKELNNNDTYKAIDKDVTQKYENKVKKLVENLCKREIIDKDMKKYLLPKGTCPGKVQANPKLHKKIIRNLHPFSYWRYVDDIWGIWEHGLDELKQFHELSNNLHPGIKTEMRYSTEKIEFLDVFVNIENGQLKTDLFTKSTDKHQYLHVSSSHPNSVKKCYTIWTRYSCQKNLLNRRKLQNKKRRNKNAPEKTWIQ
;
A
#
# COMPACT_ATOMS: atom_id res chain seq x y z
N MET A 1 17.60 -2.39 -10.55
CA MET A 1 16.19 -2.53 -10.97
C MET A 1 16.23 -2.92 -12.44
N ASN A 2 15.66 -4.07 -12.80
CA ASN A 2 15.71 -4.58 -14.17
C ASN A 2 14.43 -4.13 -14.89
N ILE A 3 14.36 -2.83 -15.22
CA ILE A 3 13.20 -2.22 -15.89
C ILE A 3 13.46 -2.28 -17.38
N THR A 4 12.49 -2.72 -18.17
CA THR A 4 12.62 -2.76 -19.63
C THR A 4 12.59 -1.35 -20.21
N THR A 5 13.16 -1.17 -21.41
CA THR A 5 13.14 0.13 -22.10
C THR A 5 11.72 0.61 -22.42
N GLU A 6 10.79 -0.32 -22.62
CA GLU A 6 9.37 -0.01 -22.86
C GLU A 6 8.68 0.50 -21.59
N GLU A 7 8.91 -0.14 -20.45
CA GLU A 7 8.40 0.31 -19.15
C GLU A 7 9.02 1.66 -18.74
N GLU A 8 10.31 1.87 -18.99
CA GLU A 8 10.95 3.15 -18.70
C GLU A 8 10.34 4.28 -19.55
N LYS A 9 10.05 4.00 -20.82
CA LYS A 9 9.38 4.94 -21.72
C LYS A 9 7.95 5.23 -21.23
N ALA A 10 7.17 4.21 -20.88
CA ALA A 10 5.84 4.34 -20.30
C ALA A 10 5.83 5.20 -19.03
N MET A 11 6.79 4.96 -18.13
CA MET A 11 6.93 5.75 -16.90
C MET A 11 7.26 7.21 -17.17
N ARG A 12 8.10 7.49 -18.18
CA ARG A 12 8.36 8.88 -18.61
C ARG A 12 7.12 9.51 -19.20
N GLU A 13 6.39 8.82 -20.07
CA GLU A 13 5.14 9.31 -20.65
C GLU A 13 4.13 9.66 -19.55
N LEU A 14 3.99 8.80 -18.53
CA LEU A 14 3.13 9.04 -17.36
C LEU A 14 3.59 10.26 -16.53
N LEU A 15 4.89 10.48 -16.38
CA LEU A 15 5.44 11.61 -15.63
C LEU A 15 5.22 12.96 -16.35
N TYR A 16 5.11 12.96 -17.68
CA TYR A 16 4.89 14.17 -18.48
C TYR A 16 3.42 14.40 -18.85
N ASP A 17 2.53 13.47 -18.53
CA ASP A 17 1.10 13.62 -18.78
C ASP A 17 0.47 14.65 -17.83
N THR A 18 -0.02 15.76 -18.40
CA THR A 18 -0.68 16.84 -17.65
C THR A 18 -2.13 16.53 -17.28
N SER A 19 -2.73 15.50 -17.87
CA SER A 19 -4.11 15.09 -17.58
C SER A 19 -4.24 14.35 -16.25
N ILE A 20 -3.11 13.90 -15.68
CA ILE A 20 -3.07 13.17 -14.42
C ILE A 20 -2.25 13.89 -13.34
N VAL A 21 -2.68 13.73 -12.09
CA VAL A 21 -1.99 14.18 -10.89
C VAL A 21 -1.56 12.96 -10.09
N ILE A 22 -0.28 12.88 -9.78
CA ILE A 22 0.32 11.84 -8.95
C ILE A 22 0.62 12.42 -7.57
N ARG A 23 -0.02 11.91 -6.52
CA ARG A 23 0.15 12.37 -5.13
C ARG A 23 0.32 11.21 -4.16
N PRO A 24 1.10 11.38 -3.07
CA PRO A 24 1.08 10.41 -1.98
C PRO A 24 -0.29 10.41 -1.28
N SER A 25 -0.72 9.25 -0.80
CA SER A 25 -1.90 9.14 0.06
C SER A 25 -1.62 9.71 1.44
N ASP A 26 -2.61 10.40 2.02
CA ASP A 26 -2.51 11.05 3.34
C ASP A 26 -2.32 10.06 4.50
N LYS A 27 -2.85 8.83 4.39
CA LYS A 27 -2.86 7.83 5.49
C LYS A 27 -2.35 6.45 5.11
N SER A 28 -2.02 6.20 3.86
CA SER A 28 -1.43 4.93 3.43
C SER A 28 -0.14 5.19 2.68
N SER A 29 0.78 4.24 2.67
CA SER A 29 2.03 4.29 1.87
C SER A 29 1.78 4.17 0.36
N GLY A 30 0.56 4.42 -0.12
CA GLY A 30 0.16 4.32 -1.51
C GLY A 30 0.38 5.62 -2.27
N VAL A 31 0.55 5.48 -3.59
CA VAL A 31 0.53 6.59 -4.55
C VAL A 31 -0.85 6.61 -5.20
N VAL A 32 -1.43 7.79 -5.35
CA VAL A 32 -2.74 7.99 -5.99
C VAL A 32 -2.54 8.71 -7.31
N ILE A 33 -3.14 8.16 -8.36
CA ILE A 33 -3.19 8.76 -9.69
C ILE A 33 -4.65 9.14 -9.95
N MET A 34 -4.89 10.38 -10.35
CA MET A 34 -6.23 10.89 -10.60
C MET A 34 -6.21 11.94 -11.70
N ASN A 35 -7.37 12.20 -12.31
CA ASN A 35 -7.50 13.26 -13.29
C ASN A 35 -7.23 14.62 -12.65
N THR A 36 -6.48 15.47 -13.36
CA THR A 36 -6.11 16.81 -12.93
C THR A 36 -7.32 17.72 -12.67
N GLU A 37 -8.38 17.61 -13.47
CA GLU A 37 -9.60 18.42 -13.34
C GLU A 37 -10.39 18.02 -12.10
N ASP A 38 -10.62 16.71 -11.91
CA ASP A 38 -11.31 16.17 -10.73
C ASP A 38 -10.58 16.54 -9.43
N TYR A 39 -9.24 16.47 -9.45
CA TYR A 39 -8.43 16.88 -8.31
C TYR A 39 -8.62 18.36 -7.96
N LYS A 40 -8.54 19.25 -8.97
CA LYS A 40 -8.72 20.69 -8.75
C LYS A 40 -10.11 21.00 -8.21
N LEU A 41 -11.15 20.40 -8.78
CA LEU A 41 -12.53 20.58 -8.34
C LEU A 41 -12.74 20.21 -6.87
N GLU A 42 -12.24 19.04 -6.44
CA GLU A 42 -12.43 18.60 -5.05
C GLU A 42 -11.60 19.46 -4.07
N VAL A 43 -10.41 19.93 -4.48
CA VAL A 43 -9.60 20.86 -3.68
C VAL A 43 -10.31 22.21 -3.52
N GLU A 44 -10.84 22.77 -4.60
CA GLU A 44 -11.58 24.04 -4.56
C GLU A 44 -12.84 23.92 -3.70
N LYS A 45 -13.55 22.80 -3.79
CA LYS A 45 -14.73 22.52 -2.96
C LYS A 45 -14.41 22.49 -1.46
N GLU A 46 -13.31 21.86 -1.06
CA GLU A 46 -12.86 21.85 0.34
C GLU A 46 -12.39 23.24 0.80
N LEU A 47 -11.69 24.00 -0.05
CA LEU A 47 -11.20 25.33 0.28
C LEU A 47 -12.29 26.41 0.33
N ASN A 48 -13.36 26.26 -0.46
CA ASN A 48 -14.50 27.16 -0.49
C ASN A 48 -15.50 26.92 0.66
N ASN A 49 -15.19 26.01 1.59
CA ASN A 49 -16.02 25.78 2.76
C ASN A 49 -15.88 26.92 3.79
N ASN A 50 -16.83 27.86 3.73
CA ASN A 50 -16.88 29.04 4.61
C ASN A 50 -17.13 28.72 6.10
N ASP A 51 -17.58 27.51 6.44
CA ASP A 51 -17.75 27.11 7.85
C ASP A 51 -16.39 26.85 8.52
N THR A 52 -15.40 26.39 7.73
CA THR A 52 -14.08 25.97 8.24
C THR A 52 -12.99 26.97 7.91
N TYR A 53 -13.04 27.59 6.73
CA TYR A 53 -12.01 28.49 6.23
C TYR A 53 -12.54 29.91 6.03
N LYS A 54 -11.67 30.90 6.26
CA LYS A 54 -11.95 32.30 5.96
C LYS A 54 -10.90 32.81 4.98
N ALA A 55 -11.34 33.31 3.83
CA ALA A 55 -10.45 33.92 2.86
C ALA A 55 -9.76 35.15 3.46
N ILE A 56 -8.45 35.28 3.20
CA ILE A 56 -7.64 36.41 3.64
C ILE A 56 -6.95 36.97 2.39
N ASP A 57 -7.07 38.28 2.17
CA ASP A 57 -6.54 38.99 1.00
C ASP A 57 -5.02 39.24 1.08
N LYS A 58 -4.46 39.25 2.30
CA LYS A 58 -3.04 39.56 2.55
C LYS A 58 -2.37 38.55 3.45
N ASP A 59 -1.09 38.33 3.24
CA ASP A 59 -0.29 37.50 4.12
C ASP A 59 -0.21 38.11 5.54
N VAL A 60 -0.76 37.38 6.50
CA VAL A 60 -0.80 37.75 7.92
C VAL A 60 0.34 37.10 8.72
N THR A 61 1.19 36.31 8.08
CA THR A 61 2.27 35.53 8.73
C THR A 61 3.16 36.43 9.59
N GLN A 62 3.64 37.55 9.02
CA GLN A 62 4.51 38.50 9.73
C GLN A 62 3.81 39.12 10.97
N LYS A 63 2.50 39.36 10.87
CA LYS A 63 1.70 39.91 11.99
C LYS A 63 1.65 38.95 13.16
N TYR A 64 1.47 37.65 12.90
CA TYR A 64 1.47 36.63 13.95
C TYR A 64 2.88 36.36 14.47
N GLU A 65 3.89 36.36 13.60
CA GLU A 65 5.29 36.23 14.01
C GLU A 65 5.68 37.31 15.02
N ASN A 66 5.33 38.57 14.73
CA ASN A 66 5.59 39.69 15.62
C ASN A 66 4.82 39.58 16.95
N LYS A 67 3.60 39.02 16.95
CA LYS A 67 2.84 38.74 18.18
C LYS A 67 3.53 37.67 19.03
N VAL A 68 3.98 36.58 18.41
CA VAL A 68 4.70 35.49 19.09
C VAL A 68 6.02 36.02 19.67
N LYS A 69 6.79 36.79 18.91
CA LYS A 69 8.04 37.44 19.38
C LYS A 69 7.79 38.30 20.63
N LYS A 70 6.79 39.19 20.60
CA LYS A 70 6.40 40.02 21.75
C LYS A 70 6.02 39.18 22.97
N LEU A 71 5.27 38.10 22.77
CA LEU A 71 4.84 37.22 23.85
C LEU A 71 6.03 36.49 24.49
N VAL A 72 6.93 35.91 23.68
CA VAL A 72 8.15 35.25 24.15
C VAL A 72 9.08 36.23 24.86
N GLU A 73 9.23 37.45 24.36
CA GLU A 73 10.00 38.51 25.03
C GLU A 73 9.41 38.90 26.39
N ASN A 74 8.09 39.03 26.49
CA ASN A 74 7.42 39.34 27.74
C ASN A 74 7.56 38.21 28.77
N LEU A 75 7.52 36.94 28.34
CA LEU A 75 7.72 35.79 29.23
C LEU A 75 9.17 35.69 29.73
N CYS A 76 10.14 36.02 28.88
CA CYS A 76 11.56 36.08 29.26
C CYS A 76 11.83 37.24 30.24
N LYS A 77 11.20 38.41 30.05
CA LYS A 77 11.28 39.54 30.99
C LYS A 77 10.70 39.22 32.38
N ARG A 78 9.74 38.30 32.45
CA ARG A 78 9.13 37.84 33.71
C ARG A 78 9.88 36.67 34.34
N GLU A 79 11.03 36.28 33.79
CA GLU A 79 11.85 35.12 34.24
C GLU A 79 11.09 33.78 34.27
N ILE A 80 9.99 33.68 33.51
CA ILE A 80 9.22 32.42 33.36
C ILE A 80 9.94 31.47 32.39
N ILE A 81 10.70 32.02 31.45
CA ILE A 81 11.34 31.30 30.34
C ILE A 81 12.81 31.67 30.24
N ASP A 82 13.65 30.66 30.11
CA ASP A 82 15.10 30.79 30.01
C ASP A 82 15.59 31.28 28.64
N LYS A 83 16.82 31.78 28.55
CA LYS A 83 17.37 32.33 27.28
C LYS A 83 17.43 31.29 26.16
N ASP A 84 17.74 30.04 26.49
CA ASP A 84 17.78 28.94 25.52
C ASP A 84 16.38 28.57 25.03
N MET A 85 15.42 28.54 25.95
CA MET A 85 14.02 28.28 25.67
C MET A 85 13.41 29.40 24.80
N LYS A 86 13.80 30.65 25.03
CA LYS A 86 13.47 31.79 24.15
C LYS A 86 13.98 31.56 22.72
N LYS A 87 15.22 31.09 22.53
CA LYS A 87 15.78 30.83 21.20
C LYS A 87 15.07 29.69 20.45
N TYR A 88 14.54 28.71 21.18
CA TYR A 88 13.75 27.60 20.64
C TYR A 88 12.33 28.04 20.23
N LEU A 89 11.67 28.85 21.06
CA LEU A 89 10.29 29.30 20.83
C LEU A 89 10.19 30.42 19.79
N LEU A 90 11.28 31.11 19.49
CA LEU A 90 11.30 32.13 18.44
C LEU A 90 11.16 31.46 17.06
N PRO A 91 10.13 31.87 16.29
CA PRO A 91 9.92 31.30 14.97
C PRO A 91 11.09 31.68 14.03
N LYS A 92 11.57 30.72 13.24
CA LYS A 92 12.64 30.91 12.25
C LYS A 92 12.12 30.54 10.87
N GLY A 93 12.29 31.42 9.90
CA GLY A 93 11.91 31.16 8.50
C GLY A 93 10.41 30.96 8.31
N THR A 94 9.58 31.83 8.90
CA THR A 94 8.12 31.71 8.76
C THR A 94 7.67 31.96 7.34
N CYS A 95 6.89 31.04 6.81
CA CYS A 95 6.21 31.17 5.54
C CYS A 95 4.72 30.81 5.72
N PRO A 96 3.84 31.28 4.83
CA PRO A 96 2.45 30.86 4.81
C PRO A 96 2.34 29.35 4.66
N GLY A 97 1.39 28.75 5.39
CA GLY A 97 1.09 27.33 5.24
C GLY A 97 0.67 27.03 3.80
N LYS A 98 1.30 26.01 3.19
CA LYS A 98 0.92 25.54 1.86
C LYS A 98 -0.08 24.40 2.00
N VAL A 99 -1.20 24.49 1.28
CA VAL A 99 -2.17 23.41 1.20
C VAL A 99 -1.53 22.27 0.40
N GLN A 100 -1.35 21.11 1.03
CA GLN A 100 -0.77 19.94 0.36
C GLN A 100 -1.83 19.13 -0.40
N ALA A 101 -3.08 19.15 0.06
CA ALA A 101 -4.22 18.48 -0.57
C ALA A 101 -3.93 17.02 -0.94
N ASN A 102 -3.43 16.23 0.02
CA ASN A 102 -3.21 14.80 -0.19
C ASN A 102 -4.54 14.03 -0.11
N PRO A 103 -4.82 13.13 -1.06
CA PRO A 103 -6.07 12.37 -1.09
C PRO A 103 -6.13 11.34 0.03
N LYS A 104 -7.34 11.15 0.57
CA LYS A 104 -7.65 10.17 1.62
C LYS A 104 -8.36 8.97 1.01
N LEU A 105 -7.62 7.88 0.78
CA LEU A 105 -8.16 6.65 0.17
C LEU A 105 -9.24 5.93 1.00
N HIS A 106 -9.33 6.22 2.30
CA HIS A 106 -10.35 5.63 3.20
C HIS A 106 -11.67 6.42 3.21
N LYS A 107 -11.72 7.59 2.57
CA LYS A 107 -12.97 8.31 2.35
C LYS A 107 -13.55 7.80 1.03
N LYS A 108 -14.86 7.49 1.00
CA LYS A 108 -15.59 7.12 -0.22
C LYS A 108 -15.60 8.29 -1.22
N ILE A 109 -14.51 8.51 -1.95
CA ILE A 109 -14.39 9.72 -2.79
C ILE A 109 -14.58 9.40 -4.28
N ILE A 110 -14.30 8.21 -4.80
CA ILE A 110 -14.36 8.02 -6.26
C ILE A 110 -14.85 6.62 -6.62
N ARG A 111 -16.17 6.51 -6.85
CA ARG A 111 -16.92 5.31 -7.31
C ARG A 111 -16.72 4.09 -6.41
N ASN A 112 -17.80 3.39 -6.05
CA ASN A 112 -17.76 2.29 -5.07
C ASN A 112 -17.06 1.00 -5.59
N LEU A 113 -16.06 1.13 -6.47
CA LEU A 113 -15.36 0.04 -7.13
C LEU A 113 -13.90 0.05 -6.71
N HIS A 114 -13.66 -0.22 -5.43
CA HIS A 114 -12.30 -0.45 -4.93
C HIS A 114 -12.24 -1.85 -4.32
N PRO A 115 -11.09 -2.55 -4.43
CA PRO A 115 -10.94 -3.80 -3.71
C PRO A 115 -11.07 -3.55 -2.21
N PHE A 116 -11.73 -4.46 -1.49
CA PHE A 116 -11.85 -4.44 -0.03
C PHE A 116 -10.47 -4.52 0.63
N SER A 117 -9.57 -5.29 0.04
CA SER A 117 -8.18 -5.39 0.45
C SER A 117 -7.29 -5.39 -0.78
N TYR A 118 -6.16 -4.68 -0.70
CA TYR A 118 -5.19 -4.56 -1.79
C TYR A 118 -3.77 -4.73 -1.26
N TRP A 119 -3.05 -5.69 -1.82
CA TRP A 119 -1.68 -6.04 -1.46
C TRP A 119 -0.87 -6.19 -2.75
N ARG A 120 0.36 -5.68 -2.75
CA ARG A 120 1.26 -5.77 -3.91
C ARG A 120 2.59 -6.35 -3.49
N TYR A 121 3.06 -7.35 -4.22
CA TYR A 121 4.39 -7.90 -4.13
C TYR A 121 5.09 -7.77 -5.49
N VAL A 122 5.99 -6.80 -5.61
CA VAL A 122 6.67 -6.46 -6.87
C VAL A 122 5.65 -6.21 -7.99
N ASP A 123 5.52 -7.14 -8.93
CA ASP A 123 4.62 -7.07 -10.09
C ASP A 123 3.30 -7.79 -9.85
N ASP A 124 3.23 -8.63 -8.81
CA ASP A 124 2.03 -9.40 -8.46
C ASP A 124 1.13 -8.60 -7.51
N ILE A 125 -0.14 -8.51 -7.89
CA ILE A 125 -1.18 -7.84 -7.11
C ILE A 125 -2.16 -8.89 -6.59
N TRP A 126 -2.51 -8.79 -5.32
CA TRP A 126 -3.53 -9.60 -4.68
C TRP A 126 -4.56 -8.72 -3.98
N GLY A 127 -5.84 -9.08 -4.07
CA GLY A 127 -6.87 -8.35 -3.39
C GLY A 127 -8.14 -9.16 -3.16
N ILE A 128 -9.04 -8.58 -2.38
CA ILE A 128 -10.38 -9.11 -2.15
C ILE A 128 -11.37 -8.17 -2.83
N TRP A 129 -12.24 -8.71 -3.68
CA TRP A 129 -13.27 -7.94 -4.37
C TRP A 129 -14.67 -8.32 -3.88
N GLU A 130 -15.42 -7.33 -3.38
CA GLU A 130 -16.75 -7.55 -2.80
C GLU A 130 -17.89 -7.08 -3.71
N HIS A 131 -17.57 -6.46 -4.84
CA HIS A 131 -18.54 -5.75 -5.67
C HIS A 131 -19.06 -6.58 -6.87
N GLY A 132 -18.78 -7.89 -6.89
CA GLY A 132 -19.26 -8.81 -7.93
C GLY A 132 -18.37 -8.87 -9.18
N LEU A 133 -18.59 -9.91 -9.99
CA LEU A 133 -17.69 -10.29 -11.09
C LEU A 133 -17.72 -9.32 -12.28
N ASP A 134 -18.89 -8.79 -12.62
CA ASP A 134 -19.03 -7.90 -13.79
C ASP A 134 -18.32 -6.56 -13.54
N GLU A 135 -18.42 -6.04 -12.32
CA GLU A 135 -17.73 -4.83 -11.89
C GLU A 135 -16.22 -5.03 -11.79
N LEU A 136 -15.77 -6.23 -11.39
CA LEU A 136 -14.35 -6.59 -11.42
C LEU A 136 -13.79 -6.60 -12.85
N LYS A 137 -14.54 -7.18 -13.80
CA LYS A 137 -14.14 -7.18 -15.22
C LYS A 137 -14.06 -5.77 -15.79
N GLN A 138 -15.04 -4.92 -15.48
CA GLN A 138 -15.01 -3.50 -15.87
C GLN A 138 -13.80 -2.78 -15.27
N PHE A 139 -13.48 -3.05 -14.00
CA PHE A 139 -12.30 -2.50 -13.34
C PHE A 139 -10.99 -2.94 -14.03
N HIS A 140 -10.89 -4.23 -14.39
CA HIS A 140 -9.73 -4.76 -15.11
C HIS A 140 -9.57 -4.16 -16.51
N GLU A 141 -10.66 -3.99 -17.23
CA GLU A 141 -10.67 -3.34 -18.54
C GLU A 141 -10.25 -1.87 -18.45
N LEU A 142 -10.79 -1.14 -17.47
CA LEU A 142 -10.38 0.24 -17.18
C LEU A 142 -8.87 0.32 -16.87
N SER A 143 -8.36 -0.60 -16.05
CA SER A 143 -6.93 -0.66 -15.69
C SER A 143 -6.04 -0.84 -16.93
N ASN A 144 -6.41 -1.75 -17.84
CA ASN A 144 -5.64 -2.00 -19.06
C ASN A 144 -5.76 -0.88 -20.10
N ASN A 145 -6.85 -0.12 -20.08
CA ASN A 145 -7.05 1.03 -20.95
C ASN A 145 -6.26 2.28 -20.51
N LEU A 146 -5.71 2.30 -19.29
CA LEU A 146 -4.93 3.44 -18.81
C LEU A 146 -3.63 3.65 -19.59
N HIS A 147 -2.94 2.57 -20.00
CA HIS A 147 -1.67 2.71 -20.71
C HIS A 147 -1.38 1.51 -21.66
N PRO A 148 -1.05 1.75 -22.94
CA PRO A 148 -0.84 0.67 -23.93
C PRO A 148 0.33 -0.27 -23.59
N GLY A 149 1.33 0.23 -22.85
CA GLY A 149 2.51 -0.53 -22.43
C GLY A 149 2.42 -1.21 -21.06
N ILE A 150 1.36 -0.99 -20.27
CA ILE A 150 1.18 -1.61 -18.96
C ILE A 150 -0.09 -2.46 -19.01
N LYS A 151 0.08 -3.77 -19.21
CA LYS A 151 -1.04 -4.71 -19.26
C LYS A 151 -1.01 -5.61 -18.02
N THR A 152 -2.15 -5.68 -17.35
CA THR A 152 -2.36 -6.53 -16.18
C THR A 152 -3.09 -7.80 -16.60
N GLU A 153 -2.57 -8.97 -16.22
CA GLU A 153 -3.33 -10.23 -16.32
C GLU A 153 -4.18 -10.39 -15.06
N MET A 154 -5.48 -10.65 -15.21
CA MET A 154 -6.37 -10.92 -14.08
C MET A 154 -6.72 -12.40 -14.05
N ARG A 155 -6.51 -13.01 -12.89
CA ARG A 155 -7.00 -14.36 -12.55
C ARG A 155 -7.95 -14.20 -11.40
N TYR A 156 -9.03 -14.97 -11.38
CA TYR A 156 -10.04 -14.93 -10.33
C TYR A 156 -10.61 -16.30 -9.95
N SER A 157 -11.14 -16.42 -8.74
CA SER A 157 -11.59 -17.67 -8.10
C SER A 157 -12.37 -17.41 -6.81
N THR A 158 -13.49 -18.10 -6.62
CA THR A 158 -14.41 -17.95 -5.46
C THR A 158 -13.91 -18.54 -4.14
N GLU A 159 -12.93 -19.44 -4.21
CA GLU A 159 -12.63 -20.38 -3.12
C GLU A 159 -11.14 -20.43 -2.79
N LYS A 160 -10.29 -20.37 -3.82
CA LYS A 160 -8.85 -20.52 -3.69
C LYS A 160 -8.10 -19.78 -4.78
N ILE A 161 -7.09 -19.03 -4.38
CA ILE A 161 -6.14 -18.37 -5.29
C ILE A 161 -4.72 -18.80 -4.95
N GLU A 162 -3.93 -19.02 -5.99
CA GLU A 162 -2.46 -19.07 -5.90
C GLU A 162 -1.89 -17.65 -5.91
N PHE A 163 -1.14 -17.28 -4.87
CA PHE A 163 -0.37 -16.04 -4.83
C PHE A 163 1.05 -16.33 -4.33
N LEU A 164 2.04 -16.09 -5.18
CA LEU A 164 3.44 -16.50 -4.95
C LEU A 164 3.54 -18.01 -4.65
N ASP A 165 4.24 -18.39 -3.58
CA ASP A 165 4.40 -19.78 -3.12
C ASP A 165 3.32 -20.20 -2.11
N VAL A 166 2.16 -19.53 -2.11
CA VAL A 166 1.09 -19.74 -1.13
C VAL A 166 -0.26 -19.91 -1.82
N PHE A 167 -1.00 -20.94 -1.40
CA PHE A 167 -2.43 -21.02 -1.63
C PHE A 167 -3.14 -20.23 -0.54
N VAL A 168 -3.88 -19.21 -0.95
CA VAL A 168 -4.79 -18.49 -0.05
C VAL A 168 -6.16 -19.14 -0.17
N ASN A 169 -6.53 -19.88 0.87
CA ASN A 169 -7.86 -20.49 1.02
C ASN A 169 -8.65 -19.72 2.08
N ILE A 170 -9.94 -19.60 1.85
CA ILE A 170 -10.85 -19.01 2.83
C ILE A 170 -11.63 -20.16 3.50
N GLU A 171 -11.28 -20.47 4.75
CA GLU A 171 -12.02 -21.42 5.59
C GLU A 171 -12.76 -20.64 6.68
N ASN A 172 -14.09 -20.67 6.69
CA ASN A 172 -14.95 -20.03 7.72
C ASN A 172 -14.68 -18.53 7.96
N GLY A 173 -14.40 -17.76 6.90
CA GLY A 173 -14.12 -16.32 7.01
C GLY A 173 -12.75 -15.98 7.60
N GLN A 174 -11.86 -16.97 7.77
CA GLN A 174 -10.46 -16.76 8.12
C GLN A 174 -9.56 -17.11 6.94
N LEU A 175 -8.61 -16.23 6.64
CA LEU A 175 -7.57 -16.48 5.66
C LEU A 175 -6.66 -17.59 6.18
N LYS A 176 -6.61 -18.70 5.44
CA LYS A 176 -5.69 -19.79 5.68
C LYS A 176 -4.75 -19.91 4.51
N THR A 177 -3.47 -19.78 4.82
CA THR A 177 -2.39 -19.92 3.86
C THR A 177 -1.85 -21.35 3.93
N ASP A 178 -1.97 -22.11 2.85
CA ASP A 178 -1.27 -23.38 2.68
C ASP A 178 -0.08 -23.20 1.74
N LEU A 179 0.98 -23.98 1.93
CA LEU A 179 2.18 -23.89 1.10
C LEU A 179 1.84 -24.42 -0.32
N PHE A 180 2.02 -23.59 -1.35
CA PHE A 180 1.89 -24.01 -2.73
C PHE A 180 3.26 -24.41 -3.28
N THR A 181 3.35 -25.63 -3.80
CA THR A 181 4.52 -26.10 -4.55
C THR A 181 4.09 -26.30 -5.99
N LYS A 182 4.76 -25.61 -6.93
CA LYS A 182 4.48 -25.76 -8.37
C LYS A 182 4.61 -27.24 -8.77
N SER A 183 3.74 -27.72 -9.67
CA SER A 183 3.77 -29.12 -10.15
C SER A 183 5.05 -29.52 -10.88
N THR A 184 5.87 -28.53 -11.27
CA THR A 184 7.20 -28.68 -11.85
C THR A 184 8.34 -28.78 -10.82
N ASP A 185 8.07 -28.60 -9.53
CA ASP A 185 9.07 -28.77 -8.47
C ASP A 185 9.28 -30.26 -8.19
N LYS A 186 10.23 -30.87 -8.92
CA LYS A 186 10.61 -32.28 -8.74
C LYS A 186 11.29 -32.57 -7.39
N HIS A 187 11.37 -31.60 -6.45
CA HIS A 187 12.10 -31.73 -5.19
C HIS A 187 13.50 -32.32 -5.41
N GLN A 188 14.12 -31.98 -6.54
CA GLN A 188 15.44 -32.47 -6.88
C GLN A 188 16.44 -31.71 -6.05
N TYR A 189 16.83 -32.33 -4.93
CA TYR A 189 17.91 -31.81 -4.13
C TYR A 189 19.20 -31.81 -4.94
N LEU A 190 19.96 -30.74 -4.79
CA LEU A 190 21.28 -30.61 -5.37
C LEU A 190 22.15 -31.77 -4.86
N HIS A 191 22.60 -32.65 -5.75
CA HIS A 191 23.44 -33.77 -5.35
C HIS A 191 24.76 -33.26 -4.76
N VAL A 192 25.30 -33.93 -3.73
CA VAL A 192 26.54 -33.52 -3.04
C VAL A 192 27.74 -33.45 -4.00
N SER A 193 27.75 -34.32 -5.02
CA SER A 193 28.78 -34.33 -6.07
C SER A 193 28.55 -33.31 -7.19
N SER A 194 27.50 -32.48 -7.12
CA SER A 194 27.29 -31.44 -8.14
C SER A 194 28.42 -30.42 -8.13
N SER A 195 28.79 -29.84 -9.27
CA SER A 195 29.94 -28.92 -9.39
C SER A 195 29.68 -27.50 -8.84
N HIS A 196 28.78 -27.36 -7.88
CA HIS A 196 28.44 -26.07 -7.28
C HIS A 196 29.38 -25.71 -6.11
N PRO A 197 29.57 -24.41 -5.83
CA PRO A 197 30.37 -23.96 -4.69
C PRO A 197 29.90 -24.53 -3.35
N ASN A 198 30.84 -24.80 -2.44
CA ASN A 198 30.55 -25.39 -1.13
C ASN A 198 29.63 -24.54 -0.25
N SER A 199 29.61 -23.21 -0.44
CA SER A 199 28.69 -22.30 0.25
C SER A 199 27.23 -22.59 -0.10
N VAL A 200 26.95 -22.82 -1.40
CA VAL A 200 25.62 -23.13 -1.92
C VAL A 200 25.15 -24.49 -1.42
N LYS A 201 26.03 -25.51 -1.49
CA LYS A 201 25.73 -26.86 -0.97
C LYS A 201 25.36 -26.85 0.51
N LYS A 202 26.14 -26.17 1.36
CA LYS A 202 25.88 -26.06 2.80
C LYS A 202 24.55 -25.38 3.12
N CYS A 203 24.17 -24.36 2.36
CA CYS A 203 22.91 -23.65 2.53
C CYS A 203 21.70 -24.59 2.32
N TYR A 204 21.72 -25.38 1.24
CA TYR A 204 20.67 -26.36 0.95
C TYR A 204 20.58 -27.47 2.01
N THR A 205 21.70 -27.97 2.55
CA THR A 205 21.68 -29.00 3.61
C THR A 205 21.05 -28.49 4.90
N ILE A 206 21.30 -27.22 5.25
CA ILE A 206 20.70 -26.59 6.43
C ILE A 206 19.20 -26.37 6.21
N TRP A 207 18.82 -25.88 5.02
CA TRP A 207 17.43 -25.60 4.68
C TRP A 207 16.58 -26.88 4.61
N THR A 208 17.09 -27.95 4.01
CA THR A 208 16.41 -29.26 3.96
C THR A 208 16.17 -29.83 5.34
N ARG A 209 17.14 -29.74 6.24
CA ARG A 209 16.98 -30.16 7.64
C ARG A 209 15.90 -29.34 8.35
N TYR A 210 15.88 -28.03 8.15
CA TYR A 210 14.88 -27.13 8.75
C TYR A 210 13.46 -27.41 8.19
N SER A 211 13.32 -27.58 6.87
CA SER A 211 12.06 -27.89 6.20
C SER A 211 11.49 -29.24 6.63
N CYS A 212 12.32 -30.29 6.74
CA CYS A 212 11.91 -31.59 7.27
C CYS A 212 11.40 -31.48 8.73
N GLN A 213 12.09 -30.71 9.57
CA GLN A 213 11.72 -30.54 10.98
C GLN A 213 10.41 -29.77 11.13
N LYS A 214 10.19 -28.74 10.29
CA LYS A 214 8.94 -27.96 10.24
C LYS A 214 7.76 -28.80 9.73
N ASN A 215 7.97 -29.63 8.71
CA ASN A 215 6.96 -30.55 8.18
C ASN A 215 6.56 -31.64 9.20
N LEU A 216 7.52 -32.17 9.97
CA LEU A 216 7.24 -33.11 11.07
C LEU A 216 6.40 -32.46 12.19
N LEU A 217 6.71 -31.22 12.55
CA LEU A 217 5.95 -30.45 13.55
C LEU A 217 4.53 -30.12 13.07
N ASN A 218 4.36 -29.76 11.80
CA ASN A 218 3.05 -29.47 11.21
C ASN A 218 2.16 -30.72 11.10
N ARG A 219 2.73 -31.89 10.75
CA ARG A 219 1.98 -33.17 10.73
C ARG A 219 1.42 -33.53 12.12
N ARG A 220 2.18 -33.29 13.19
CA ARG A 220 1.72 -33.50 14.59
C ARG A 220 0.58 -32.54 14.99
N LYS A 221 0.63 -31.28 14.56
CA LYS A 221 -0.44 -30.29 14.82
C LYS A 221 -1.73 -30.59 14.05
N LEU A 222 -1.63 -31.06 12.80
CA LEU A 222 -2.78 -31.45 11.96
C LEU A 222 -3.54 -32.67 12.51
N GLN A 223 -2.84 -33.67 13.04
CA GLN A 223 -3.48 -34.82 13.72
C GLN A 223 -4.25 -34.40 14.98
N ASN A 224 -3.74 -33.41 15.73
CA ASN A 224 -4.41 -32.89 16.92
C ASN A 224 -5.62 -32.00 16.59
N LYS A 225 -5.62 -31.29 15.45
CA LYS A 225 -6.73 -30.41 15.03
C LYS A 225 -7.91 -31.18 14.42
N LYS A 226 -7.67 -32.28 13.69
CA LYS A 226 -8.72 -33.16 13.14
C LYS A 226 -9.59 -33.84 14.19
N ARG A 227 -9.16 -33.92 15.46
CA ARG A 227 -9.97 -34.46 16.56
C ARG A 227 -11.04 -33.48 17.09
N ARG A 228 -11.05 -32.21 16.67
CA ARG A 228 -11.75 -31.16 17.42
C ARG A 228 -12.88 -30.38 16.74
N ASN A 229 -13.19 -30.49 15.45
CA ASN A 229 -14.35 -29.76 14.92
C ASN A 229 -15.04 -30.46 13.72
N LYS A 230 -16.29 -30.86 13.95
CA LYS A 230 -17.33 -31.15 12.96
C LYS A 230 -18.35 -29.99 13.03
N ASN A 231 -18.83 -29.55 11.86
CA ASN A 231 -20.00 -28.68 11.58
C ASN A 231 -19.71 -27.23 11.13
N ALA A 232 -19.73 -27.04 9.79
CA ALA A 232 -20.49 -26.09 8.91
C ALA A 232 -20.65 -24.59 9.26
N PRO A 233 -21.10 -23.70 8.33
CA PRO A 233 -21.17 -23.72 6.85
C PRO A 233 -20.58 -22.45 6.14
N GLU A 234 -20.71 -22.46 4.80
CA GLU A 234 -20.05 -21.70 3.73
C GLU A 234 -20.54 -20.26 3.45
N LYS A 235 -19.63 -19.42 2.91
CA LYS A 235 -19.90 -18.29 1.98
C LYS A 235 -18.68 -18.05 1.05
N THR A 236 -18.92 -17.70 -0.21
CA THR A 236 -17.98 -17.68 -1.36
C THR A 236 -17.58 -16.27 -1.83
N TRP A 237 -16.34 -16.07 -2.33
CA TRP A 237 -15.81 -14.78 -2.84
C TRP A 237 -14.71 -14.91 -3.92
N ILE A 238 -14.84 -14.14 -5.01
CA ILE A 238 -14.09 -14.21 -6.27
C ILE A 238 -12.78 -13.38 -6.24
N GLN A 239 -11.68 -13.94 -6.74
CA GLN A 239 -10.36 -13.31 -6.95
C GLN A 239 -10.35 -12.30 -8.12
#